data_AF-A0A962YME1-F1
#
_entry.id   AF-A0A962YME1-F1
#
_cell.length_a   1.000
_cell.length_b   1.000
_cell.length_c   1.000
_cell.angle_alpha   90.00
_cell.angle_beta   90.00
_cell.angle_gamma   90.00
#
_symmetry.space_group_name_H-M   'P 1'
#
loop_
_entity.id
_entity.type
_entity.pdbx_description
1 polymer ?
#
loop_
_entity_poly.entity_id
_entity_poly.type
_entity_poly.pdbx_seq_one_letter_code
_entity_poly.pdbx_strand_id
1 'polypeptide(L)'
;TVFCGDSGNDIEVLASPIPAVLVSNSQPQVRELANQLARDSGHADQLYIARGNFMGMNGNYAGGMLEGIAHYHPDTVDRMGFVAESQQ
;
A
#
# COMPACT_ATOMS: atom_id res chain seq x y z
N THR A 1 6.40 -4.61 -10.33
CA THR A 1 5.89 -3.24 -10.49
C THR A 1 4.75 -3.05 -9.53
N VAL A 2 4.71 -1.92 -8.84
CA VAL A 2 3.66 -1.56 -7.87
C VAL A 2 3.31 -0.09 -8.08
N PHE A 3 2.03 0.24 -8.12
CA PHE A 3 1.54 1.62 -8.09
C PHE A 3 1.23 2.02 -6.65
N CYS A 4 1.55 3.26 -6.25
CA CYS A 4 1.20 3.78 -4.93
C CYS A 4 0.40 5.09 -5.08
N GLY A 5 -0.78 5.14 -4.49
CA GLY A 5 -1.66 6.30 -4.51
C GLY A 5 -2.13 6.69 -3.11
N ASP A 6 -2.71 7.89 -3.01
CA ASP A 6 -3.23 8.45 -1.75
C ASP A 6 -4.59 9.14 -1.92
N SER A 7 -4.99 9.46 -3.14
CA SER A 7 -6.10 10.38 -3.41
C SER A 7 -6.95 9.98 -4.62
N GLY A 8 -8.01 10.75 -4.88
CA GLY A 8 -9.09 10.36 -5.79
C GLY A 8 -8.68 10.26 -7.27
N ASN A 9 -7.66 10.99 -7.70
CA ASN A 9 -7.13 10.93 -9.06
C ASN A 9 -6.41 9.59 -9.36
N ASP A 10 -6.10 8.82 -8.33
CA ASP A 10 -5.41 7.54 -8.45
C ASP A 10 -6.38 6.35 -8.62
N ILE A 11 -7.69 6.58 -8.44
CA ILE A 11 -8.72 5.53 -8.31
C ILE A 11 -8.74 4.59 -9.51
N GLU A 12 -8.58 5.10 -10.72
CA GLU A 12 -8.58 4.26 -11.93
C GLU A 12 -7.47 3.21 -11.88
N VAL A 13 -6.29 3.57 -11.38
CA VAL A 13 -5.16 2.64 -11.24
C VAL A 13 -5.35 1.75 -10.00
N LEU A 14 -5.85 2.30 -8.89
CA LEU A 14 -6.14 1.55 -7.66
C LEU A 14 -7.19 0.44 -7.85
N ALA A 15 -8.08 0.57 -8.85
CA ALA A 15 -9.09 -0.44 -9.21
C ALA A 15 -8.70 -1.31 -10.43
N SER A 16 -7.48 -1.13 -10.96
CA SER A 16 -7.00 -1.81 -12.16
C SER A 16 -6.37 -3.18 -11.85
N PRO A 17 -5.99 -3.96 -12.89
CA PRO A 17 -5.21 -5.19 -12.71
C PRO A 17 -3.77 -4.98 -12.22
N ILE A 18 -3.30 -3.73 -12.05
CA ILE A 18 -1.94 -3.43 -11.60
C ILE A 18 -1.89 -3.57 -10.07
N PRO A 19 -0.90 -4.28 -9.49
CA PRO A 19 -0.68 -4.28 -8.06
C PRO A 19 -0.54 -2.86 -7.52
N ALA A 20 -1.45 -2.47 -6.63
CA ALA A 20 -1.60 -1.11 -6.18
C ALA A 20 -1.66 -1.04 -4.64
N VAL A 21 -1.11 0.05 -4.12
CA VAL A 21 -1.04 0.36 -2.70
C VAL A 21 -1.74 1.68 -2.47
N LEU A 22 -2.75 1.68 -1.59
CA LEU A 22 -3.36 2.90 -1.07
C LEU A 22 -2.81 3.16 0.34
N VAL A 23 -2.10 4.28 0.50
CA VAL A 23 -1.47 4.62 1.79
C VAL A 23 -2.51 4.96 2.86
N SER A 24 -2.16 4.76 4.14
CA SER A 24 -3.09 4.82 5.28
C SER A 24 -3.68 6.22 5.51
N ASN A 25 -2.95 7.28 5.15
CA ASN A 25 -3.41 8.68 5.27
C ASN A 25 -4.39 9.10 4.15
N SER A 26 -4.80 8.18 3.27
CA SER A 26 -5.84 8.43 2.29
C SER A 26 -7.18 8.73 2.97
N GLN A 27 -7.98 9.57 2.33
CA GLN A 27 -9.30 9.92 2.85
C GLN A 27 -10.20 8.67 2.92
N PRO A 28 -11.05 8.51 3.94
CA PRO A 28 -11.92 7.34 4.08
C PRO A 28 -12.74 7.03 2.83
N GLN A 29 -13.29 8.06 2.18
CA GLN A 29 -14.09 7.94 0.97
C GLN A 29 -13.29 7.39 -0.22
N VAL A 30 -12.00 7.73 -0.33
CA VAL A 30 -11.11 7.18 -1.37
C VAL A 30 -10.86 5.70 -1.13
N ARG A 31 -10.63 5.29 0.12
CA ARG A 31 -10.46 3.86 0.49
C ARG A 31 -11.70 3.03 0.20
N GLU A 32 -12.87 3.54 0.56
CA GLU A 32 -14.14 2.88 0.30
C GLU A 32 -14.39 2.73 -1.20
N LEU A 33 -14.22 3.82 -1.96
CA LEU A 33 -14.45 3.82 -3.40
C LEU A 33 -13.46 2.93 -4.15
N ALA A 34 -12.17 2.99 -3.83
CA ALA A 34 -11.16 2.13 -4.45
C ALA A 34 -11.41 0.63 -4.16
N ASN A 35 -11.74 0.28 -2.91
CA ASN A 35 -12.04 -1.10 -2.53
C ASN A 35 -13.31 -1.62 -3.22
N GLN A 36 -14.35 -0.78 -3.32
CA GLN A 36 -15.57 -1.13 -4.05
C GLN A 36 -15.27 -1.38 -5.54
N LEU A 37 -14.64 -0.43 -6.22
CA LEU A 37 -14.35 -0.54 -7.65
C LEU A 37 -13.39 -1.70 -7.97
N ALA A 38 -12.40 -1.95 -7.12
CA ALA A 38 -11.51 -3.10 -7.26
C ALA A 38 -12.29 -4.42 -7.17
N ARG A 39 -13.24 -4.55 -6.25
CA ARG A 39 -14.11 -5.74 -6.13
C ARG A 39 -15.02 -5.89 -7.35
N ASP A 40 -15.72 -4.83 -7.72
CA ASP A 40 -16.65 -4.84 -8.84
C ASP A 40 -15.95 -5.17 -10.16
N SER A 41 -14.68 -4.78 -10.30
CA SER A 41 -13.85 -5.08 -11.46
C SER A 41 -13.11 -6.43 -11.38
N GLY A 42 -13.23 -7.18 -10.28
CA GLY A 42 -12.55 -8.47 -10.10
C GLY A 42 -11.06 -8.38 -9.75
N HIS A 43 -10.57 -7.20 -9.34
CA HIS A 43 -9.16 -6.93 -8.99
C HIS A 43 -8.94 -6.69 -7.49
N ALA A 44 -9.83 -7.21 -6.62
CA ALA A 44 -9.73 -6.99 -5.18
C ALA A 44 -8.37 -7.40 -4.59
N ASP A 45 -7.77 -8.48 -5.12
CA ASP A 45 -6.46 -8.98 -4.68
C ASP A 45 -5.29 -8.13 -5.18
N GLN A 46 -5.52 -7.19 -6.10
CA GLN A 46 -4.52 -6.24 -6.60
C GLN A 46 -4.48 -4.94 -5.80
N LEU A 47 -5.44 -4.69 -4.91
CA LEU A 47 -5.47 -3.48 -4.08
C LEU A 47 -5.08 -3.83 -2.64
N TYR A 48 -3.95 -3.28 -2.20
CA TYR A 48 -3.50 -3.34 -0.82
C TYR A 48 -3.68 -1.97 -0.14
N ILE A 49 -4.39 -1.93 0.98
CA ILE A 49 -4.52 -0.72 1.80
C ILE A 49 -3.56 -0.84 2.98
N ALA A 50 -2.59 0.09 3.07
CA ALA A 50 -1.58 0.08 4.12
C ALA A 50 -2.21 0.20 5.51
N ARG A 51 -1.68 -0.59 6.46
CA ARG A 51 -2.24 -0.75 7.80
C ARG A 51 -1.39 -0.10 8.89
N GLY A 52 -0.12 0.19 8.59
CA GLY A 52 0.79 0.83 9.54
C GLY A 52 1.35 -0.10 10.60
N ASN A 53 1.67 -1.33 10.20
CA ASN A 53 2.31 -2.33 11.05
C ASN A 53 3.59 -2.88 10.42
N PHE A 54 4.28 -2.07 9.63
CA PHE A 54 5.50 -2.46 8.94
C PHE A 54 6.70 -1.72 9.52
N MET A 55 7.60 -2.47 10.17
CA MET A 55 8.87 -1.95 10.70
C MET A 55 8.70 -0.71 11.59
N GLY A 56 7.65 -0.68 12.41
CA GLY A 56 7.34 0.44 13.31
C GLY A 56 6.73 1.68 12.64
N MET A 57 6.46 1.65 11.33
CA MET A 57 5.86 2.77 10.59
C MET A 57 4.33 2.71 10.62
N ASN A 58 3.69 3.88 10.57
CA ASN A 58 2.24 4.05 10.67
C ASN A 58 1.46 3.88 9.35
N GLY A 59 2.13 3.48 8.26
CA GLY A 59 1.48 3.19 6.97
C GLY A 59 1.09 4.43 6.16
N ASN A 60 1.47 5.63 6.60
CA ASN A 60 1.23 6.88 5.88
C ASN A 60 2.37 7.20 4.92
N TYR A 61 2.06 7.87 3.81
CA TYR A 61 3.05 8.37 2.84
C TYR A 61 4.06 7.26 2.45
N ALA A 62 5.36 7.56 2.50
CA ALA A 62 6.42 6.61 2.20
C ALA A 62 6.38 5.34 3.07
N GLY A 63 5.92 5.42 4.32
CA GLY A 63 5.77 4.24 5.19
C GLY A 63 4.74 3.24 4.64
N GLY A 64 3.63 3.74 4.12
CA GLY A 64 2.62 2.92 3.44
C GLY A 64 3.12 2.37 2.11
N MET A 65 3.91 3.15 1.37
CA MET A 65 4.55 2.68 0.13
C MET A 65 5.50 1.51 0.41
N LEU A 66 6.38 1.62 1.41
CA LEU A 66 7.31 0.56 1.77
C LEU A 66 6.60 -0.70 2.26
N GLU A 67 5.56 -0.54 3.09
CA GLU A 67 4.69 -1.64 3.53
C GLU A 67 4.06 -2.38 2.35
N GLY A 68 3.47 -1.63 1.40
CA GLY A 68 2.84 -2.22 0.23
C GLY A 68 3.82 -2.78 -0.79
N ILE A 69 5.00 -2.18 -0.96
CA ILE A 69 6.08 -2.76 -1.79
C ILE A 69 6.54 -4.08 -1.19
N ALA A 70 6.74 -4.15 0.14
CA ALA A 70 7.09 -5.39 0.82
C ALA A 70 5.99 -6.45 0.71
N HIS A 71 4.72 -6.05 0.70
CA HIS A 71 3.60 -6.97 0.48
C HIS A 71 3.66 -7.68 -0.88
N TYR A 72 3.92 -6.95 -1.97
CA TYR A 72 3.98 -7.53 -3.33
C TYR A 72 5.37 -8.06 -3.72
N HIS A 73 6.43 -7.55 -3.10
CA HIS A 73 7.82 -7.90 -3.36
C HIS A 73 8.58 -8.16 -2.05
N PRO A 74 8.33 -9.29 -1.35
CA PRO A 74 8.93 -9.58 -0.04
C PRO A 74 10.46 -9.54 -0.02
N ASP A 75 11.11 -9.95 -1.12
CA ASP A 75 12.58 -9.95 -1.26
C ASP A 75 13.20 -8.54 -1.18
N THR A 76 12.38 -7.48 -1.26
CA THR A 76 12.86 -6.09 -1.13
C THR A 76 13.11 -5.68 0.32
N VAL A 77 12.55 -6.39 1.31
CA VAL A 77 12.71 -6.07 2.74
C VAL A 77 14.18 -6.02 3.13
N ASP A 78 14.98 -6.99 2.68
CA ASP A 78 16.42 -7.05 2.97
C ASP A 78 17.19 -5.84 2.40
N ARG A 79 16.69 -5.25 1.31
CA ARG A 79 17.30 -4.09 0.64
C ARG A 79 16.89 -2.76 1.26
N MET A 80 15.80 -2.74 2.03
CA MET A 80 15.30 -1.52 2.68
C MET A 80 16.18 -1.10 3.86
N GLY A 81 17.11 -1.97 4.30
CA GLY A 81 18.15 -1.60 5.27
C GLY A 81 17.61 -1.32 6.68
N PHE A 82 16.45 -1.88 7.03
CA PHE A 82 15.94 -1.85 8.39
C PHE A 82 16.85 -2.72 9.28
N VAL A 83 17.91 -2.11 9.82
CA VAL A 83 18.70 -2.71 10.89
C VAL A 83 17.89 -2.67 12.17
N ALA A 84 17.75 -3.80 12.85
CA ALA A 84 17.27 -3.81 14.22
C ALA A 84 18.25 -2.99 15.05
N GLU A 85 17.81 -1.84 15.56
CA GLU A 85 18.53 -1.17 16.64
C GLU A 85 18.66 -2.19 17.77
N SER A 86 19.89 -2.66 17.98
CA SER A 86 20.24 -3.45 19.14
C SER A 86 20.06 -2.50 20.33
N GLN A 87 18.98 -2.70 21.08
CA GLN A 87 18.78 -2.02 22.36
C GLN A 87 20.03 -2.30 23.21
N GLN A 88 20.79 -1.24 23.51
CA GLN A 88 21.92 -1.28 24.42
C GLN A 88 21.45 -0.99 25.84
#